data_AF-A0ABC8UJK9-F1
#
_entry.id   AF-A0ABC8UJK9-F1
#
_cell.length_a   1.000
_cell.length_b   1.000
_cell.length_c   1.000
_cell.angle_alpha   90.00
_cell.angle_beta   90.00
_cell.angle_gamma   90.00
#
_symmetry.space_group_name_H-M   'P 1'
#
loop_
_entity.id
_entity.type
_entity.pdbx_description
1 polymer ?
#
loop_
_entity_poly.entity_id
_entity_poly.type
_entity_poly.pdbx_seq_one_letter_code
_entity_poly.pdbx_strand_id
1 'polypeptide(L)'
;EDQPEGSVDLKKVLNEAFLNTEARGSSTACILTLKGDCLHAVNVGDSGFVVIRGGKIIYQSPVQQHRFNSPYQLGNTTDSPSLAEEFEVVVEAGDIVVAGTDGLFDNLHPAEIEDVVSLCLRKRNMPELLAWTMAKVARKKSLDEWTDSPFAMAAYDAGVEHLGGKYDDITVIVTYILSPNLF
;
A
#
# COMPACT_ATOMS: atom_id res chain seq x y z
N GLU A 1 -15.64 12.72 23.20
CA GLU A 1 -16.88 12.31 22.51
C GLU A 1 -16.79 10.83 22.26
N ASP A 2 -17.78 10.08 22.73
CA ASP A 2 -17.85 8.63 22.53
C ASP A 2 -18.17 8.34 21.06
N GLN A 3 -17.29 7.57 20.41
CA GLN A 3 -17.52 7.10 19.05
C GLN A 3 -18.68 6.11 19.03
N PRO A 4 -19.59 6.17 18.04
CA PRO A 4 -20.64 5.17 17.91
C PRO A 4 -20.02 3.76 17.81
N GLU A 5 -20.64 2.79 18.49
CA GLU A 5 -20.22 1.39 18.49
C GLU A 5 -19.90 0.92 17.05
N GLY A 6 -18.63 0.57 16.81
CA GLY A 6 -18.16 0.01 15.55
C GLY A 6 -17.52 0.99 14.55
N SER A 7 -17.43 2.29 14.83
CA SER A 7 -16.65 3.21 13.97
C SER A 7 -15.22 3.38 14.49
N VAL A 8 -14.21 2.98 13.70
CA VAL A 8 -12.78 3.20 14.02
C VAL A 8 -12.33 4.52 13.42
N ASP A 9 -11.83 5.43 14.27
CA ASP A 9 -11.13 6.65 13.82
C ASP A 9 -9.66 6.33 13.58
N LEU A 10 -9.29 6.23 12.30
CA LEU A 10 -7.94 5.85 11.89
C LEU A 10 -6.89 6.88 12.31
N LYS A 11 -7.21 8.18 12.30
CA LYS A 11 -6.27 9.21 12.74
C LYS A 11 -6.01 9.11 14.24
N LYS A 12 -7.05 8.85 15.03
CA LYS A 12 -6.89 8.60 16.47
C LYS A 12 -6.03 7.35 16.72
N VAL A 13 -6.29 6.25 16.01
CA VAL A 13 -5.48 5.02 16.10
C VAL A 13 -4.01 5.30 15.78
N LEU A 14 -3.73 6.03 14.69
CA LEU A 14 -2.36 6.40 14.29
C LEU A 14 -1.67 7.24 15.37
N ASN A 15 -2.36 8.26 15.88
CA ASN A 15 -1.83 9.14 16.93
C ASN A 15 -1.54 8.38 18.23
N GLU A 16 -2.47 7.55 18.68
CA GLU A 16 -2.28 6.74 19.89
C GLU A 16 -1.14 5.73 19.71
N ALA A 17 -1.05 5.05 18.55
CA ALA A 17 0.05 4.14 18.27
C ALA A 17 1.41 4.86 18.26
N PHE A 18 1.48 6.05 17.65
CA PHE A 18 2.69 6.88 17.64
C PHE A 18 3.11 7.29 19.06
N LEU A 19 2.19 7.81 19.87
CA LEU A 19 2.48 8.27 21.23
C LEU A 19 2.90 7.15 22.19
N ASN A 20 2.41 5.92 21.97
CA ASN A 20 2.72 4.76 22.80
C ASN A 20 3.95 3.96 22.31
N THR A 21 4.58 4.36 21.20
CA THR A 21 5.77 3.68 20.68
C THR A 21 7.03 4.19 21.37
N GLU A 22 7.67 3.36 22.18
CA GLU A 22 8.94 3.67 22.87
C GLU A 22 10.18 3.16 22.11
N ALA A 23 9.97 2.27 21.13
CA ALA A 23 11.05 1.70 20.34
C ALA A 23 11.77 2.80 19.54
N ARG A 24 13.10 2.71 19.48
CA ARG A 24 13.91 3.62 18.66
C ARG A 24 13.80 3.25 17.18
N GLY A 25 13.58 4.24 16.33
CA GLY A 25 13.53 4.09 14.89
C GLY A 25 12.51 5.02 14.25
N SER A 26 12.28 4.82 12.95
CA SER A 26 11.18 5.45 12.23
C SER A 26 10.53 4.45 11.29
N SER A 27 9.28 4.70 10.92
CA SER A 27 8.56 3.88 9.95
C SER A 27 7.57 4.72 9.14
N THR A 28 7.24 4.25 7.95
CA THR A 28 5.99 4.65 7.29
C THR A 28 4.82 3.91 7.95
N ALA A 29 3.59 4.33 7.66
CA ALA A 29 2.39 3.68 8.18
C ALA A 29 1.22 3.82 7.22
N CYS A 30 0.63 2.70 6.82
CA CYS A 30 -0.60 2.65 6.03
C CYS A 30 -1.63 1.82 6.80
N ILE A 31 -2.74 2.44 7.23
CA ILE A 31 -3.81 1.77 7.99
C ILE A 31 -5.10 1.88 7.19
N LEU A 32 -5.80 0.76 7.03
CA LEU A 32 -7.06 0.68 6.30
C LEU A 32 -8.15 0.07 7.17
N THR A 33 -9.39 0.54 7.01
CA THR A 33 -10.59 -0.07 7.59
C THR A 33 -11.75 -0.01 6.60
N LEU A 34 -12.59 -1.05 6.59
CA LEU A 34 -13.81 -1.09 5.79
C LEU A 34 -15.00 -0.70 6.66
N LYS A 35 -15.73 0.36 6.28
CA LYS A 35 -16.95 0.81 6.94
C LYS A 35 -18.09 0.85 5.93
N GLY A 36 -18.98 -0.14 6.01
CA GLY A 36 -20.03 -0.30 5.00
C GLY A 36 -19.43 -0.62 3.63
N ASP A 37 -19.75 0.20 2.64
CA ASP A 37 -19.24 0.15 1.26
C ASP A 37 -18.07 1.13 1.01
N CYS A 38 -17.49 1.70 2.07
CA CYS A 38 -16.37 2.63 1.96
C CYS A 38 -15.11 2.09 2.65
N LEU A 39 -14.02 2.04 1.90
CA LEU A 39 -12.68 1.80 2.41
C LEU A 39 -12.10 3.14 2.89
N HIS A 40 -11.90 3.25 4.20
CA HIS A 40 -11.19 4.37 4.79
C HIS A 40 -9.73 4.00 4.98
N ALA A 41 -8.82 4.93 4.71
CA ALA A 41 -7.40 4.74 4.95
C ALA A 41 -6.74 5.99 5.52
N VAL A 42 -5.65 5.79 6.26
CA VAL A 42 -4.73 6.86 6.65
C VAL A 42 -3.31 6.41 6.29
N ASN A 43 -2.53 7.29 5.67
CA ASN A 43 -1.16 6.99 5.24
C ASN A 43 -0.18 8.08 5.69
N VAL A 44 1.00 7.66 6.14
CA VAL A 44 2.20 8.46 6.33
C VAL A 44 3.35 7.76 5.61
N GLY A 45 3.85 8.37 4.53
CA GLY A 45 5.03 7.90 3.79
C GLY A 45 4.70 7.26 2.44
N ASP A 46 5.52 6.30 2.03
CA ASP A 46 5.53 5.65 0.71
C ASP A 46 5.06 4.18 0.72
N SER A 47 4.66 3.66 1.89
CA SER A 47 3.68 2.57 1.90
C SER A 47 2.37 3.04 1.26
N GLY A 48 1.53 2.11 0.84
CA GLY A 48 0.27 2.48 0.19
C GLY A 48 -0.63 1.32 -0.14
N PHE A 49 -1.66 1.62 -0.93
CA PHE A 49 -2.63 0.65 -1.38
C PHE A 49 -3.19 0.97 -2.77
N VAL A 50 -3.69 -0.07 -3.42
CA VAL A 50 -4.49 0.03 -4.65
C VAL A 50 -5.83 -0.68 -4.46
N VAL A 51 -6.86 -0.18 -5.12
CA VAL A 51 -8.17 -0.82 -5.24
C VAL A 51 -8.38 -1.24 -6.68
N ILE A 52 -8.75 -2.50 -6.88
CA ILE A 52 -8.83 -3.15 -8.18
C ILE A 52 -10.24 -3.70 -8.39
N ARG A 53 -10.90 -3.25 -9.45
CA ARG A 53 -12.25 -3.68 -9.86
C ARG A 53 -12.20 -4.32 -11.23
N GLY A 54 -12.71 -5.54 -11.35
CA GLY A 54 -12.72 -6.26 -12.63
C GLY A 54 -11.32 -6.47 -13.24
N GLY A 55 -10.27 -6.53 -12.41
CA GLY A 55 -8.88 -6.67 -12.84
C GLY A 55 -8.19 -5.37 -13.25
N LYS A 56 -8.82 -4.20 -13.05
CA LYS A 56 -8.24 -2.87 -13.31
C LYS A 56 -8.12 -2.04 -12.04
N ILE A 57 -7.00 -1.34 -11.88
CA ILE A 57 -6.79 -0.41 -10.77
C ILE A 57 -7.74 0.78 -10.98
N ILE A 58 -8.64 0.98 -10.03
CA ILE A 58 -9.56 2.13 -9.99
C ILE A 58 -9.07 3.23 -9.06
N TYR A 59 -8.18 2.88 -8.14
CA TYR A 59 -7.56 3.81 -7.20
C TYR A 59 -6.17 3.34 -6.80
N GLN A 60 -5.24 4.28 -6.70
CA GLN A 60 -3.90 4.08 -6.14
C GLN A 60 -3.61 5.24 -5.19
N SER A 61 -3.20 4.94 -3.96
CA SER A 61 -2.81 5.97 -3.01
C SER A 61 -1.56 6.72 -3.50
N PRO A 62 -1.49 8.05 -3.31
CA PRO A 62 -0.28 8.81 -3.63
C PRO A 62 0.88 8.44 -2.69
N VAL A 63 2.09 8.59 -3.21
CA VAL A 63 3.34 8.47 -2.43
C VAL A 63 3.60 9.79 -1.71
N GLN A 64 3.95 9.73 -0.42
CA GLN A 64 4.23 10.91 0.38
C GLN A 64 5.70 10.97 0.82
N GLN A 65 6.40 12.01 0.37
CA GLN A 65 7.84 12.14 0.58
C GLN A 65 8.27 13.60 0.62
N HIS A 66 9.34 13.88 1.38
CA HIS A 66 9.99 15.20 1.39
C HIS A 66 10.75 15.47 0.09
N ARG A 67 11.35 14.41 -0.47
CA ARG A 67 12.09 14.36 -1.73
C ARG A 67 12.20 12.88 -2.15
N PHE A 68 12.69 12.62 -3.36
CA PHE A 68 12.86 11.27 -3.87
C PHE A 68 13.51 10.33 -2.85
N ASN A 69 12.86 9.19 -2.59
CA ASN A 69 13.31 8.12 -1.69
C ASN A 69 13.59 8.61 -0.24
N SER A 70 12.84 9.62 0.21
CA SER A 70 12.89 10.17 1.57
C SER A 70 11.45 10.41 2.06
N PRO A 71 10.73 9.34 2.44
CA PRO A 71 9.32 9.42 2.81
C PRO A 71 9.07 10.24 4.07
N TYR A 72 7.82 10.65 4.27
CA TYR A 72 7.36 11.03 5.62
C TYR A 72 7.39 9.81 6.53
N GLN A 73 7.86 9.97 7.77
CA GLN A 73 8.01 8.83 8.68
C GLN A 73 7.67 9.17 10.12
N LEU A 74 7.01 8.26 10.82
CA LEU A 74 6.70 8.35 12.24
C LEU A 74 7.85 7.79 13.08
N GLY A 75 8.13 8.39 14.23
CA GLY A 75 9.10 7.89 15.22
C GLY A 75 10.13 8.96 15.60
N ASN A 76 11.41 8.60 15.62
CA ASN A 76 12.52 9.49 15.93
C ASN A 76 12.88 10.44 14.76
N THR A 77 11.91 11.16 14.23
CA THR A 77 12.05 12.11 13.12
C THR A 77 11.47 13.48 13.51
N THR A 78 11.49 14.45 12.59
CA THR A 78 10.78 15.73 12.75
C THR A 78 9.32 15.68 12.31
N ASP A 79 8.90 14.56 11.73
CA ASP A 79 7.55 14.37 11.22
C ASP A 79 6.61 13.95 12.35
N SER A 80 5.31 14.06 12.10
CA SER A 80 4.30 13.67 13.09
C SER A 80 3.04 13.16 12.40
N PRO A 81 2.13 12.49 13.12
CA PRO A 81 0.87 12.02 12.53
C PRO A 81 -0.01 13.11 11.91
N SER A 82 0.27 14.40 12.14
CA SER A 82 -0.43 15.51 11.45
C SER A 82 -0.17 15.56 9.95
N LEU A 83 0.93 14.96 9.48
CA LEU A 83 1.26 14.80 8.06
C LEU A 83 0.46 13.68 7.37
N ALA A 84 -0.33 12.93 8.13
CA ALA A 84 -1.08 11.82 7.58
C ALA A 84 -2.21 12.31 6.66
N GLU A 85 -2.28 11.73 5.47
CA GLU A 85 -3.42 11.92 4.57
C GLU A 85 -4.48 10.87 4.83
N GLU A 86 -5.73 11.28 4.70
CA GLU A 86 -6.91 10.43 4.85
C GLU A 86 -7.55 10.18 3.49
N PHE A 87 -8.01 8.97 3.27
CA PHE A 87 -8.62 8.54 2.02
C PHE A 87 -9.94 7.85 2.28
N GLU A 88 -10.88 8.06 1.38
CA GLU A 88 -12.16 7.37 1.33
C GLU A 88 -12.37 6.88 -0.10
N VAL A 89 -12.53 5.56 -0.26
CA VAL A 89 -12.73 4.93 -1.57
C VAL A 89 -13.96 4.04 -1.50
N VAL A 90 -14.96 4.36 -2.33
CA VAL A 90 -16.15 3.52 -2.46
C VAL A 90 -15.77 2.20 -3.12
N VAL A 91 -16.08 1.09 -2.45
CA VAL A 91 -15.78 -0.27 -2.88
C VAL A 91 -17.04 -1.08 -3.11
N GLU A 92 -16.94 -2.08 -3.97
CA GLU A 92 -18.03 -2.97 -4.33
C GLU A 92 -17.63 -4.43 -4.07
N ALA A 93 -18.62 -5.30 -3.91
CA ALA A 93 -18.36 -6.73 -3.80
C ALA A 93 -17.64 -7.25 -5.05
N GLY A 94 -16.53 -7.97 -4.84
CA GLY A 94 -15.63 -8.42 -5.89
C GLY A 94 -14.41 -7.53 -6.11
N ASP A 95 -14.36 -6.34 -5.50
CA ASP A 95 -13.14 -5.53 -5.48
C ASP A 95 -12.02 -6.23 -4.70
N ILE A 96 -10.79 -5.97 -5.14
CA ILE A 96 -9.57 -6.45 -4.49
C ILE A 96 -8.79 -5.23 -4.01
N VAL A 97 -8.46 -5.22 -2.72
CA VAL A 97 -7.55 -4.24 -2.15
C VAL A 97 -6.17 -4.89 -1.98
N VAL A 98 -5.14 -4.23 -2.50
CA VAL A 98 -3.75 -4.63 -2.28
C VAL A 98 -3.06 -3.50 -1.54
N ALA A 99 -2.65 -3.75 -0.30
CA ALA A 99 -1.81 -2.83 0.46
C ALA A 99 -0.39 -3.38 0.56
N GLY A 100 0.61 -2.52 0.63
CA GLY A 100 2.00 -2.95 0.68
C GLY A 100 2.98 -1.84 1.03
N THR A 101 4.23 -2.23 1.22
CA THR A 101 5.36 -1.30 1.34
C THR A 101 5.81 -0.81 -0.03
N ASP A 102 6.63 0.24 -0.04
CA ASP A 102 7.37 0.71 -1.21
C ASP A 102 8.12 -0.41 -1.92
N GLY A 103 8.69 -1.39 -1.21
CA GLY A 103 9.32 -2.56 -1.83
C GLY A 103 8.45 -3.32 -2.85
N LEU A 104 7.12 -3.28 -2.72
CA LEU A 104 6.20 -3.75 -3.76
C LEU A 104 6.08 -2.74 -4.90
N PHE A 105 5.68 -1.51 -4.59
CA PHE A 105 5.27 -0.49 -5.58
C PHE A 105 6.44 0.10 -6.36
N ASP A 106 7.66 0.07 -5.80
CA ASP A 106 8.90 0.47 -6.45
C ASP A 106 9.37 -0.55 -7.50
N ASN A 107 8.89 -1.79 -7.41
CA ASN A 107 9.35 -2.89 -8.25
C ASN A 107 8.30 -3.41 -9.23
N LEU A 108 7.01 -3.14 -9.03
CA LEU A 108 5.92 -3.51 -9.95
C LEU A 108 5.21 -2.29 -10.49
N HIS A 109 5.10 -2.22 -11.83
CA HIS A 109 4.22 -1.26 -12.47
C HIS A 109 2.74 -1.57 -12.18
N PRO A 110 1.86 -0.55 -12.15
CA PRO A 110 0.43 -0.75 -12.00
C PRO A 110 -0.14 -1.80 -12.97
N ALA A 111 0.29 -1.78 -14.23
CA ALA A 111 -0.12 -2.77 -15.24
C ALA A 111 0.28 -4.21 -14.88
N GLU A 112 1.44 -4.40 -14.25
CA GLU A 112 1.90 -5.74 -13.82
C GLU A 112 1.08 -6.24 -12.62
N ILE A 113 0.70 -5.33 -11.70
CA ILE A 113 -0.23 -5.64 -10.61
C ILE A 113 -1.56 -6.11 -11.19
N GLU A 114 -2.13 -5.37 -12.16
CA GLU A 114 -3.36 -5.73 -12.86
C GLU A 114 -3.28 -7.12 -13.54
N ASP A 115 -2.16 -7.42 -14.20
CA ASP A 115 -1.94 -8.70 -14.87
C ASP A 115 -1.91 -9.87 -13.88
N VAL A 116 -1.20 -9.71 -12.76
CA VAL A 116 -1.13 -10.72 -11.69
C VAL A 116 -2.51 -10.95 -11.07
N VAL A 117 -3.26 -9.89 -10.79
CA VAL A 117 -4.64 -10.00 -10.28
C VAL A 117 -5.55 -10.69 -11.27
N SER A 118 -5.52 -10.29 -12.54
CA SER A 118 -6.35 -10.86 -13.59
C SER A 118 -6.10 -12.36 -13.77
N LEU A 119 -4.85 -12.81 -13.65
CA LEU A 119 -4.51 -14.22 -13.67
C LEU A 119 -5.10 -14.98 -12.48
N CYS A 120 -5.00 -14.41 -11.27
CA CYS A 120 -5.54 -15.01 -10.05
C CYS A 120 -7.08 -15.09 -10.05
N LEU A 121 -7.76 -14.03 -10.51
CA LEU A 121 -9.22 -14.00 -10.65
C LEU A 121 -9.72 -15.10 -11.59
N ARG A 122 -9.08 -15.28 -12.76
CA ARG A 122 -9.44 -16.34 -13.71
C ARG A 122 -9.31 -17.74 -13.10
N LYS A 123 -8.32 -17.93 -12.22
CA LYS A 123 -8.08 -19.20 -11.53
C LYS A 123 -8.88 -19.36 -10.23
N ARG A 124 -9.64 -18.33 -9.82
CA ARG A 124 -10.36 -18.26 -8.54
C ARG A 124 -9.43 -18.53 -7.34
N ASN A 125 -8.23 -17.96 -7.41
CA ASN A 125 -7.22 -18.14 -6.38
C ASN A 125 -7.60 -17.40 -5.08
N MET A 126 -7.19 -17.98 -3.95
CA MET A 126 -7.29 -17.36 -2.63
C MET A 126 -6.42 -16.10 -2.52
N PRO A 127 -6.81 -15.11 -1.69
CA PRO A 127 -6.03 -13.89 -1.46
C PRO A 127 -4.56 -14.16 -1.10
N GLU A 128 -4.31 -15.20 -0.30
CA GLU A 128 -2.96 -15.63 0.11
C GLU A 128 -2.05 -15.92 -1.09
N LEU A 129 -2.54 -16.68 -2.07
CA LEU A 129 -1.75 -17.03 -3.25
C LEU A 129 -1.47 -15.80 -4.13
N LEU A 130 -2.42 -14.85 -4.19
CA LEU A 130 -2.22 -13.58 -4.88
C LEU A 130 -1.14 -12.74 -4.19
N ALA A 131 -1.23 -12.57 -2.86
CA ALA A 131 -0.23 -11.85 -2.06
C ALA A 131 1.17 -12.45 -2.23
N TRP A 132 1.28 -13.78 -2.12
CA TRP A 132 2.54 -14.50 -2.31
C TRP A 132 3.10 -14.34 -3.72
N THR A 133 2.24 -14.41 -4.74
CA THR A 133 2.66 -14.25 -6.14
C THR A 133 3.19 -12.85 -6.38
N MET A 134 2.50 -11.82 -5.90
CA MET A 134 2.95 -10.42 -6.01
C MET A 134 4.29 -10.22 -5.31
N ALA A 135 4.43 -10.67 -4.05
CA ALA A 135 5.68 -10.57 -3.32
C ALA A 135 6.85 -11.26 -4.04
N LYS A 136 6.61 -12.44 -4.61
CA LYS A 136 7.62 -13.19 -5.36
C LYS A 136 8.03 -12.49 -6.67
N VAL A 137 7.08 -11.92 -7.40
CA VAL A 137 7.37 -11.15 -8.61
C VAL A 137 8.15 -9.88 -8.27
N ALA A 138 7.74 -9.16 -7.22
CA ALA A 138 8.42 -7.97 -6.72
C ALA A 138 9.85 -8.28 -6.32
N ARG A 139 10.05 -9.35 -5.56
CA ARG A 139 11.38 -9.79 -5.13
C ARG A 139 12.29 -10.19 -6.29
N LYS A 140 11.73 -10.79 -7.34
CA LYS A 140 12.51 -11.12 -8.54
C LYS A 140 12.96 -9.84 -9.23
N LYS A 141 12.06 -8.86 -9.39
CA LYS A 141 12.37 -7.57 -10.04
C LYS A 141 13.31 -6.71 -9.22
N SER A 142 13.18 -6.71 -7.90
CA SER A 142 14.08 -5.99 -6.97
C SER A 142 15.55 -6.43 -7.07
N LEU A 143 15.80 -7.62 -7.60
CA LEU A 143 17.12 -8.22 -7.79
C LEU A 143 17.63 -8.13 -9.25
N ASP A 144 16.80 -7.62 -10.16
CA ASP A 144 17.15 -7.50 -11.57
C ASP A 144 17.77 -6.12 -11.84
N GLU A 145 19.07 -6.09 -12.15
CA GLU A 145 19.81 -4.85 -12.42
C GLU A 145 19.40 -4.16 -13.74
N TRP A 146 18.60 -4.83 -14.57
CA TRP A 146 18.24 -4.37 -15.91
C TRP A 146 16.73 -4.15 -16.08
N THR A 147 15.92 -4.45 -15.06
CA THR A 147 14.48 -4.20 -15.16
C THR A 147 14.21 -2.69 -15.19
N ASP A 148 13.26 -2.31 -16.03
CA ASP A 148 12.67 -0.97 -15.97
C ASP A 148 11.65 -0.95 -14.82
N SER A 149 12.08 -0.51 -13.64
CA SER A 149 11.26 -0.46 -12.43
C SER A 149 10.62 0.91 -12.23
N PRO A 150 9.45 1.00 -11.57
CA PRO A 150 8.89 2.27 -11.15
C PRO A 150 9.89 3.15 -10.39
N PHE A 151 10.73 2.54 -9.54
CA PHE A 151 11.76 3.27 -8.80
C PHE A 151 12.86 3.84 -9.70
N ALA A 152 13.36 3.07 -10.68
CA ALA A 152 14.36 3.56 -11.62
C ALA A 152 13.82 4.73 -12.46
N MET A 153 12.56 4.66 -12.88
CA MET A 153 11.88 5.77 -13.56
C MET A 153 11.79 7.02 -12.65
N ALA A 154 11.32 6.84 -11.41
CA ALA A 154 11.21 7.94 -10.45
C ALA A 154 12.57 8.53 -10.07
N ALA A 155 13.63 7.71 -10.02
CA ALA A 155 15.01 8.16 -9.80
C ALA A 155 15.48 9.06 -10.96
N TYR A 156 15.25 8.61 -12.21
CA TYR A 156 15.57 9.39 -13.40
C TYR A 156 14.87 10.75 -13.40
N ASP A 157 13.56 10.79 -13.11
CA ASP A 157 12.79 12.02 -13.03
C ASP A 157 13.27 12.96 -11.91
N ALA A 158 13.82 12.40 -10.84
CA ALA A 158 14.43 13.14 -9.74
C ALA A 158 15.90 13.55 -10.01
N GLY A 159 16.48 13.17 -11.15
CA GLY A 159 17.89 13.43 -11.48
C GLY A 159 18.87 12.57 -10.68
N VAL A 160 18.44 11.41 -10.18
CA VAL A 160 19.23 10.44 -9.43
C VAL A 160 19.56 9.25 -10.34
N GLU A 161 20.84 8.87 -10.39
CA GLU A 161 21.26 7.67 -11.13
C GLU A 161 20.86 6.41 -10.35
N HIS A 162 19.91 5.64 -10.91
CA HIS A 162 19.57 4.29 -10.45
C HIS A 162 19.11 3.46 -11.65
N LEU A 163 19.57 2.21 -11.73
CA LEU A 163 19.17 1.25 -12.76
C LEU A 163 18.59 -0.01 -12.11
N GLY A 164 17.68 -0.68 -12.81
CA GLY A 164 17.13 -1.94 -12.33
C GLY A 164 16.10 -1.78 -11.23
N GLY A 165 15.86 -2.86 -10.48
CA GLY A 165 14.98 -2.87 -9.32
C GLY A 165 15.57 -2.18 -8.09
N LYS A 166 14.73 -1.98 -7.08
CA LYS A 166 15.13 -1.51 -5.76
C LYS A 166 15.13 -2.69 -4.79
N TYR A 167 16.30 -3.10 -4.32
CA TYR A 167 16.43 -4.16 -3.32
C TYR A 167 15.89 -3.69 -1.96
N ASP A 168 14.73 -4.20 -1.56
CA ASP A 168 14.02 -3.74 -0.37
C ASP A 168 13.24 -4.87 0.33
N ASP A 169 12.75 -4.57 1.53
CA ASP A 169 11.78 -5.40 2.25
C ASP A 169 10.40 -5.28 1.60
N ILE A 170 9.76 -6.43 1.34
CA ILE A 170 8.52 -6.50 0.58
C ILE A 170 7.41 -7.08 1.46
N THR A 171 6.42 -6.25 1.76
CA THR A 171 5.19 -6.66 2.42
C THR A 171 4.00 -6.47 1.48
N VAL A 172 3.15 -7.49 1.38
CA VAL A 172 1.93 -7.46 0.56
C VAL A 172 0.75 -8.02 1.36
N ILE A 173 -0.33 -7.25 1.46
CA ILE A 173 -1.60 -7.65 2.05
C ILE A 173 -2.65 -7.60 0.94
N VAL A 174 -3.44 -8.66 0.81
CA VAL A 174 -4.52 -8.75 -0.18
C VAL A 174 -5.83 -9.04 0.53
N THR A 175 -6.83 -8.20 0.26
CA THR A 175 -8.18 -8.31 0.81
C THR A 175 -9.19 -8.38 -0.32
N TYR A 176 -10.13 -9.34 -0.25
CA TYR A 176 -11.26 -9.42 -1.19
C TYR A 176 -12.50 -8.83 -0.52
N ILE A 177 -13.13 -7.86 -1.17
CA ILE A 177 -14.40 -7.29 -0.71
C ILE A 177 -15.51 -8.28 -1.05
N LEU A 178 -16.20 -8.76 -0.02
CA LEU A 178 -17.29 -9.72 -0.15
C LEU A 178 -18.64 -9.02 -0.05
N SER A 179 -19.66 -9.60 -0.70
CA SER A 179 -21.03 -9.17 -0.48
C SER A 179 -21.44 -9.44 0.98
N PRO A 180 -22.22 -8.56 1.62
CA PRO A 180 -22.71 -8.77 3.00
C PRO A 180 -23.48 -10.10 3.18
N ASN A 181 -24.02 -10.66 2.10
CA ASN A 181 -24.85 -11.87 2.11
C ASN A 181 -24.05 -13.18 2.00
N LEU A 182 -22.72 -13.15 2.09
CA LEU A 182 -21.84 -14.34 1.98
C LEU A 182 -21.50 -14.99 3.33
N PHE A 183 -22.11 -14.54 4.43
CA PHE A 183 -21.97 -15.13 5.77
C PHE A 183 -23.32 -15.41 6.42
#